data_AF-A0A975G0X2-F1
#
_entry.id   AF-A0A975G0X2-F1
#
_cell.length_a   1.000
_cell.length_b   1.000
_cell.length_c   1.000
_cell.angle_alpha   90.00
_cell.angle_beta   90.00
_cell.angle_gamma   90.00
#
_symmetry.space_group_name_H-M   'P 1'
#
loop_
_entity.id
_entity.type
_entity.pdbx_description
1 polymer ?
#
loop_
_entity_poly.entity_id
_entity_poly.type
_entity_poly.pdbx_seq_one_letter_code
_entity_poly.pdbx_strand_id
1 'polypeptide(L)'
;MRRLATPIVAACLAAASFANAQTSATGTASRAPALTGAEQINLQQGAQGGGAPSRVATISDLGAVLLGASGTNLSGSACTGGDDTDEINAALAKGGLVALPGRTCIISGTLNVTQSSTHLVGKGVGGTFIRCVGSSGADCIRIGGQSKQVYNTTIEGVYVVAPSRVGGACIDIDGAANLLISRFALGPCFNSVSDTWSNNVVLEHFVIQGVKGDYGLLWTSPANDTRRSDVLILNDGVINALYSGADGLILDGMVQTLRLNGVSILGARHALWVRNTARSTSHFPAFVFANDLEVDGATLVSVQIDGGAEFHFTNSDLSNTSGSPGQGGADTDCFIVNPDLGASVTRNIFVTGGRVGNCQQRAMNINARDVHITGVNVHSASKEGRSAYPQVELGPNAVDIDVTGGKIAYEFGDPANASYGVVVDPGATNVALTGINFSGNLQGEVLNQTRGSVNITGGIGHDNAPMPIYLGQRNSDPTSPQPGTCYHNTLSSHGRCWTGASWVQIY
;
A
#
# COMPACT_ATOMS: atom_id res chain seq x y z
N MET A 1 -23.36 53.33 10.99
CA MET A 1 -24.79 53.01 11.26
C MET A 1 -25.19 51.95 10.23
N ARG A 2 -25.65 50.74 10.50
CA ARG A 2 -26.18 50.05 11.68
C ARG A 2 -25.54 48.66 11.78
N ARG A 3 -25.29 48.23 13.02
CA ARG A 3 -24.99 46.86 13.44
C ARG A 3 -26.22 45.96 13.29
N LEU A 4 -26.01 44.65 13.18
CA LEU A 4 -26.77 43.51 13.76
C LEU A 4 -26.17 42.23 13.16
N ALA A 5 -26.10 41.07 13.81
CA ALA A 5 -25.87 40.63 15.18
C ALA A 5 -25.67 39.11 15.04
N THR A 6 -24.71 38.55 15.75
CA THR A 6 -24.44 37.11 15.88
C THR A 6 -25.58 36.39 16.63
N PRO A 7 -25.70 35.07 16.43
CA PRO A 7 -25.61 34.15 17.57
C PRO A 7 -24.67 32.96 17.21
N ILE A 8 -23.59 32.69 17.94
CA ILE A 8 -23.49 31.89 19.17
C ILE A 8 -24.52 30.76 19.26
N VAL A 9 -24.10 29.54 18.91
CA VAL A 9 -24.66 28.30 19.47
C VAL A 9 -23.50 27.43 19.93
N ALA A 10 -23.48 27.18 21.24
CA ALA A 10 -22.65 26.22 21.92
C ALA A 10 -23.43 24.90 22.08
N ALA A 11 -22.79 23.77 21.80
CA ALA A 11 -23.15 22.41 22.24
C ALA A 11 -22.12 21.46 21.61
N CYS A 12 -21.66 20.36 22.21
CA CYS A 12 -21.66 19.85 23.56
C CYS A 12 -20.66 18.66 23.48
N LEU A 13 -19.76 18.50 24.45
CA LEU A 13 -18.93 17.29 24.56
C LEU A 13 -19.85 16.08 24.78
N ALA A 14 -19.72 15.04 23.95
CA ALA A 14 -20.25 13.72 24.25
C ALA A 14 -19.13 12.69 24.09
N ALA A 15 -18.68 12.17 25.24
CA ALA A 15 -17.88 10.97 25.34
C ALA A 15 -18.72 9.77 24.88
N ALA A 16 -18.27 9.05 23.86
CA ALA A 16 -18.85 7.77 23.49
C ALA A 16 -18.09 6.65 24.20
N SER A 17 -18.77 6.06 25.20
CA SER A 17 -18.38 4.84 25.89
C SER A 17 -18.52 3.62 24.97
N PHE A 18 -17.46 2.81 24.89
CA PHE A 18 -17.49 1.47 24.34
C PHE A 18 -18.47 0.58 25.11
N ALA A 19 -19.43 -0.03 24.42
CA ALA A 19 -20.24 -1.13 24.95
C ALA A 19 -20.35 -2.24 23.91
N ASN A 20 -19.90 -3.42 24.34
CA ASN A 20 -19.97 -4.70 23.66
C ASN A 20 -21.37 -5.05 23.14
N ALA A 21 -21.44 -5.57 21.91
CA ALA A 21 -22.50 -6.47 21.50
C ALA A 21 -21.89 -7.60 20.65
N GLN A 22 -21.49 -8.68 21.32
CA GLN A 22 -21.36 -10.00 20.70
C GLN A 22 -22.77 -10.54 20.45
N THR A 23 -23.14 -10.70 19.17
CA THR A 23 -24.26 -11.58 18.79
C THR A 23 -23.69 -12.77 18.02
N SER A 24 -23.75 -13.91 18.67
CA SER A 24 -23.47 -15.24 18.14
C SER A 24 -24.48 -15.63 17.07
N ALA A 25 -24.02 -15.87 15.84
CA ALA A 25 -24.79 -16.54 14.80
C ALA A 25 -24.20 -17.94 14.56
N THR A 26 -24.90 -18.94 15.08
CA THR A 26 -24.72 -20.36 14.76
C THR A 26 -25.23 -20.62 13.34
N GLY A 27 -24.30 -20.88 12.41
CA GLY A 27 -24.59 -21.30 11.04
C GLY A 27 -24.00 -22.68 10.76
N THR A 28 -24.88 -23.67 10.60
CA THR A 28 -24.60 -25.06 10.21
C THR A 28 -23.96 -25.16 8.82
N ALA A 29 -22.78 -25.78 8.75
CA ALA A 29 -22.11 -26.11 7.49
C ALA A 29 -22.86 -27.22 6.74
N SER A 30 -23.31 -26.93 5.51
CA SER A 30 -23.82 -27.93 4.59
C SER A 30 -22.68 -28.46 3.71
N ARG A 31 -22.59 -29.79 3.61
CA ARG A 31 -21.66 -30.54 2.77
C ARG A 31 -22.03 -30.38 1.30
N ALA A 32 -21.07 -29.99 0.46
CA ALA A 32 -21.13 -30.16 -0.99
C ALA A 32 -20.27 -31.38 -1.42
N PRO A 33 -20.60 -32.05 -2.55
CA PRO A 33 -20.14 -33.39 -2.88
C PRO A 33 -18.78 -33.42 -3.59
N ALA A 34 -18.13 -34.59 -3.51
CA ALA A 34 -16.85 -34.90 -4.13
C ALA A 34 -16.93 -34.92 -5.67
N LEU A 35 -15.99 -34.24 -6.33
CA LEU A 35 -15.70 -34.40 -7.75
C LEU A 35 -14.46 -35.30 -7.90
N THR A 36 -14.66 -36.40 -8.61
CA THR A 36 -13.67 -37.41 -8.98
C THR A 36 -13.09 -37.10 -10.37
N GLY A 37 -11.75 -36.97 -10.47
CA GLY A 37 -10.89 -37.20 -11.66
C GLY A 37 -11.20 -36.46 -12.98
N ALA A 38 -10.27 -36.11 -13.85
CA ALA A 38 -8.82 -36.20 -13.91
C ALA A 38 -8.39 -35.32 -15.09
N GLU A 39 -7.41 -34.42 -14.89
CA GLU A 39 -6.48 -34.00 -15.94
C GLU A 39 -5.23 -33.44 -15.26
N GLN A 40 -4.31 -34.36 -14.94
CA GLN A 40 -2.95 -34.04 -14.51
C GLN A 40 -2.04 -34.12 -15.75
N ILE A 41 -1.46 -33.00 -16.17
CA ILE A 41 -0.19 -32.96 -16.90
C ILE A 41 0.71 -31.89 -16.26
N ASN A 42 1.63 -32.38 -15.43
CA ASN A 42 2.99 -31.91 -15.11
C ASN A 42 3.27 -30.41 -14.88
N LEU A 43 3.17 -29.99 -13.61
CA LEU A 43 4.21 -29.19 -12.93
C LEU A 43 4.28 -29.63 -11.45
N GLN A 44 4.76 -30.85 -11.22
CA GLN A 44 5.23 -31.31 -9.91
C GLN A 44 6.73 -31.59 -10.02
N GLN A 45 7.59 -30.69 -9.50
CA GLN A 45 8.73 -31.06 -8.68
C GLN A 45 9.07 -29.87 -7.78
N GLY A 46 8.65 -29.92 -6.51
CA GLY A 46 9.25 -29.06 -5.47
C GLY A 46 8.43 -28.74 -4.22
N ALA A 47 7.13 -29.06 -4.15
CA ALA A 47 6.36 -28.86 -2.92
C ALA A 47 5.39 -30.01 -2.69
N GLN A 48 5.79 -31.01 -1.91
CA GLN A 48 4.85 -31.91 -1.23
C GLN A 48 5.31 -32.17 0.21
N GLY A 49 4.87 -31.25 1.07
CA GLY A 49 4.61 -31.48 2.48
C GLY A 49 3.33 -30.73 2.80
N GLY A 50 2.18 -31.36 2.56
CA GLY A 50 0.86 -30.80 2.84
C GLY A 50 0.64 -30.69 4.35
N GLY A 51 0.91 -29.51 4.90
CA GLY A 51 0.30 -28.99 6.11
C GLY A 51 -0.36 -27.65 5.76
N ALA A 52 -1.38 -27.24 6.54
CA ALA A 52 -1.82 -25.84 6.58
C ALA A 52 -0.60 -24.90 6.56
N PRO A 53 -0.65 -23.68 5.98
CA PRO A 53 0.50 -22.79 5.96
C PRO A 53 1.11 -22.77 7.36
N SER A 54 2.28 -23.40 7.47
CA SER A 54 3.03 -23.44 8.71
C SER A 54 3.12 -21.99 9.11
N ARG A 55 2.66 -21.68 10.33
CA ARG A 55 3.03 -20.42 11.00
C ARG A 55 4.46 -20.13 10.58
N VAL A 56 4.66 -18.98 9.94
CA VAL A 56 6.00 -18.39 9.88
C VAL A 56 6.44 -18.42 11.33
N ALA A 57 7.45 -19.22 11.64
CA ALA A 57 7.97 -19.29 12.99
C ALA A 57 8.36 -17.87 13.36
N THR A 58 7.51 -17.22 14.15
CA THR A 58 7.82 -15.93 14.73
C THR A 58 8.99 -16.16 15.67
N ILE A 59 9.81 -15.15 15.92
CA ILE A 59 10.90 -15.26 16.90
C ILE A 59 10.38 -15.71 18.27
N SER A 60 9.09 -15.58 18.54
CA SER A 60 8.41 -16.16 19.71
C SER A 60 8.28 -17.70 19.71
N ASP A 61 8.26 -18.36 18.55
CA ASP A 61 8.21 -19.83 18.41
C ASP A 61 9.61 -20.48 18.52
N LEU A 62 10.68 -19.68 18.33
CA LEU A 62 12.03 -20.00 18.81
C LEU A 62 12.11 -19.62 20.29
N GLY A 63 11.38 -20.39 21.10
CA GLY A 63 11.16 -20.13 22.52
C GLY A 63 12.41 -19.58 23.17
N ALA A 64 12.26 -18.39 23.76
CA ALA A 64 13.19 -17.71 24.65
C ALA A 64 14.37 -18.61 25.06
N VAL A 65 15.35 -18.73 24.17
CA VAL A 65 16.68 -19.11 24.58
C VAL A 65 17.09 -17.87 25.34
N LEU A 66 16.88 -17.92 26.67
CA LEU A 66 17.63 -17.14 27.62
C LEU A 66 19.10 -17.45 27.33
N LEU A 67 19.64 -16.78 26.31
CA LEU A 67 21.06 -16.51 26.23
C LEU A 67 21.38 -15.88 27.58
N GLY A 68 22.32 -16.46 28.31
CA GLY A 68 22.75 -16.06 29.65
C GLY A 68 23.40 -14.67 29.66
N ALA A 69 22.68 -13.66 29.17
CA ALA A 69 23.02 -12.27 29.24
C ALA A 69 22.70 -11.79 30.65
N SER A 70 23.70 -11.22 31.30
CA SER A 70 23.53 -10.36 32.47
C SER A 70 22.57 -9.22 32.12
N GLY A 71 21.27 -9.42 32.30
CA GLY A 71 20.25 -8.40 32.04
C GLY A 71 20.47 -7.21 32.96
N THR A 72 20.52 -6.00 32.41
CA THR A 72 20.51 -4.79 33.22
C THR A 72 19.06 -4.45 33.49
N ASN A 73 18.59 -4.75 34.69
CA ASN A 73 17.24 -4.39 35.12
C ASN A 73 17.27 -2.96 35.68
N LEU A 74 16.63 -2.01 34.99
CA LEU A 74 16.59 -0.60 35.39
C LEU A 74 15.54 -0.31 36.49
N SER A 75 15.16 -1.31 37.29
CA SER A 75 14.01 -1.26 38.21
C SER A 75 14.13 -0.28 39.40
N GLY A 76 15.30 0.34 39.63
CA GLY A 76 15.60 1.11 40.85
C GLY A 76 15.60 2.64 40.74
N SER A 77 16.03 3.21 39.60
CA SER A 77 16.28 4.66 39.44
C SER A 77 15.75 5.27 38.13
N ALA A 78 15.70 4.48 37.06
CA ALA A 78 15.23 4.98 35.77
C ALA A 78 13.74 5.32 35.80
N CYS A 79 13.40 6.35 35.02
CA CYS A 79 12.03 6.77 34.74
C CYS A 79 11.32 7.30 36.00
N THR A 80 12.04 8.05 36.84
CA THR A 80 11.54 8.62 38.10
C THR A 80 11.02 10.06 37.98
N GLY A 81 10.98 10.61 36.76
CA GLY A 81 10.43 11.94 36.45
C GLY A 81 11.48 13.00 36.07
N GLY A 82 12.77 12.65 36.13
CA GLY A 82 13.86 13.39 35.51
C GLY A 82 14.14 12.92 34.08
N ASP A 83 15.15 13.49 33.43
CA ASP A 83 15.65 13.01 32.14
C ASP A 83 16.45 11.71 32.32
N ASP A 84 16.02 10.66 31.63
CA ASP A 84 16.53 9.29 31.73
C ASP A 84 17.49 8.92 30.59
N THR A 85 17.79 9.88 29.70
CA THR A 85 18.58 9.63 28.47
C THR A 85 19.92 8.94 28.77
N ASP A 86 20.70 9.47 29.73
CA ASP A 86 22.04 8.97 30.02
C ASP A 86 22.02 7.60 30.71
N GLU A 87 21.08 7.38 31.64
CA GLU A 87 20.95 6.11 32.36
C GLU A 87 20.56 4.97 31.40
N ILE A 88 19.60 5.22 30.51
CA ILE A 88 19.17 4.22 29.53
C ILE A 88 20.27 3.98 28.48
N ASN A 89 20.94 5.02 27.99
CA ASN A 89 22.06 4.87 27.07
C ASN A 89 23.23 4.09 27.69
N ALA A 90 23.52 4.28 28.97
CA ALA A 90 24.53 3.51 29.68
C ALA A 90 24.17 2.01 29.77
N ALA A 91 22.88 1.67 29.84
CA ALA A 91 22.42 0.29 29.77
C ALA A 91 22.50 -0.27 28.34
N LEU A 92 22.03 0.49 27.33
CA LEU A 92 22.10 0.11 25.91
C LEU A 92 23.53 -0.12 25.43
N ALA A 93 24.48 0.67 25.92
CA ALA A 93 25.91 0.53 25.60
C ALA A 93 26.52 -0.80 26.07
N LYS A 94 25.88 -1.51 27.02
CA LYS A 94 26.31 -2.84 27.46
C LYS A 94 25.76 -3.98 26.59
N GLY A 95 24.74 -3.71 25.76
CA GLY A 95 24.00 -4.72 25.01
C GLY A 95 23.14 -5.62 25.89
N GLY A 96 22.64 -6.72 25.31
CA GLY A 96 21.78 -7.68 26.02
C GLY A 96 20.38 -7.15 26.32
N LEU A 97 19.74 -7.69 27.37
CA LEU A 97 18.40 -7.26 27.78
C LEU A 97 18.45 -5.97 28.59
N VAL A 98 17.76 -4.94 28.09
CA VAL A 98 17.47 -3.67 28.77
C VAL A 98 15.96 -3.61 29.01
N ALA A 99 15.55 -3.93 30.23
CA ALA A 99 14.14 -3.92 30.63
C ALA A 99 13.74 -2.54 31.17
N LEU A 100 12.79 -1.89 30.50
CA LEU A 100 12.21 -0.63 30.95
C LEU A 100 11.08 -0.88 31.96
N PRO A 101 10.95 -0.02 33.00
CA PRO A 101 9.85 -0.13 33.96
C PRO A 101 8.51 0.27 33.33
N GLY A 102 7.40 -0.17 33.95
CA GLY A 102 6.04 0.20 33.55
C GLY A 102 5.66 1.60 34.03
N ARG A 103 6.23 2.63 33.39
CA ARG A 103 6.02 4.06 33.67
C ARG A 103 6.54 4.90 32.50
N THR A 104 6.50 6.23 32.64
CA THR A 104 7.07 7.15 31.65
C THR A 104 8.55 7.41 31.90
N CYS A 105 9.36 7.16 30.89
CA CYS A 105 10.77 7.54 30.80
C CYS A 105 10.88 8.82 29.96
N ILE A 106 11.47 9.89 30.50
CA ILE A 106 11.60 11.16 29.80
C ILE A 106 12.96 11.18 29.11
N ILE A 107 12.97 11.38 27.79
CA ILE A 107 14.20 11.38 26.99
C ILE A 107 14.39 12.77 26.38
N SER A 108 15.35 13.55 26.87
CA SER A 108 15.68 14.85 26.26
C SER A 108 16.62 14.72 25.04
N GLY A 109 17.41 13.65 24.97
CA GLY A 109 18.29 13.33 23.85
C GLY A 109 17.78 12.21 22.95
N THR A 110 18.71 11.37 22.47
CA THR A 110 18.46 10.17 21.66
C THR A 110 18.89 8.94 22.42
N LEU A 111 18.08 7.89 22.40
CA LEU A 111 18.46 6.55 22.85
C LEU A 111 19.21 5.83 21.73
N ASN A 112 20.46 5.44 21.96
CA ASN A 112 21.36 4.89 20.94
C ASN A 112 21.54 3.38 21.12
N VAL A 113 20.92 2.59 20.26
CA VAL A 113 21.09 1.13 20.18
C VAL A 113 22.21 0.82 19.18
N THR A 114 23.45 0.90 19.66
CA THR A 114 24.67 0.71 18.84
C THR A 114 25.31 -0.66 18.98
N GLN A 115 24.90 -1.45 19.98
CA GLN A 115 25.40 -2.80 20.20
C GLN A 115 24.47 -3.81 19.53
N SER A 116 25.06 -4.84 18.91
CA SER A 116 24.30 -6.01 18.44
C SER A 116 23.76 -6.81 19.63
N SER A 117 22.71 -7.61 19.40
CA SER A 117 22.06 -8.43 20.43
C SER A 117 21.54 -7.59 21.61
N THR A 118 21.04 -6.39 21.31
CA THR A 118 20.39 -5.52 22.31
C THR A 118 18.88 -5.68 22.23
N HIS A 119 18.24 -5.93 23.37
CA HIS A 119 16.80 -6.11 23.47
C HIS A 119 16.23 -5.08 24.44
N LEU A 120 15.59 -4.03 23.89
CA LEU A 120 14.91 -3.01 24.67
C LEU A 120 13.44 -3.41 24.86
N VAL A 121 13.07 -3.79 26.08
CA VAL A 121 11.76 -4.39 26.36
C VAL A 121 11.01 -3.58 27.40
N GLY A 122 9.84 -3.06 27.02
CA GLY A 122 8.90 -2.40 27.93
C GLY A 122 7.90 -3.38 28.56
N LYS A 123 6.94 -2.83 29.32
CA LYS A 123 5.84 -3.56 29.96
C LYS A 123 4.58 -3.66 29.11
N GLY A 124 4.65 -3.29 27.83
CA GLY A 124 3.54 -3.30 26.87
C GLY A 124 3.13 -1.89 26.42
N VAL A 125 2.39 -1.84 25.30
CA VAL A 125 1.78 -0.60 24.80
C VAL A 125 0.82 -0.05 25.86
N GLY A 126 1.11 1.13 26.39
CA GLY A 126 0.39 1.74 27.52
C GLY A 126 0.92 1.38 28.92
N GLY A 127 1.85 0.43 29.02
CA GLY A 127 2.58 0.12 30.25
C GLY A 127 3.88 0.92 30.37
N THR A 128 4.68 0.95 29.30
CA THR A 128 5.92 1.74 29.23
C THR A 128 5.80 2.84 28.19
N PHE A 129 6.08 4.07 28.60
CA PHE A 129 6.09 5.24 27.72
C PHE A 129 7.51 5.78 27.61
N ILE A 130 8.02 5.93 26.39
CA ILE A 130 9.25 6.67 26.09
C ILE A 130 8.81 8.04 25.59
N ARG A 131 8.87 9.05 26.45
CA ARG A 131 8.44 10.41 26.14
C ARG A 131 9.65 11.25 25.75
N CYS A 132 9.82 11.49 24.46
CA CYS A 132 10.87 12.35 23.98
C CYS A 132 10.46 13.82 24.11
N VAL A 133 11.31 14.63 24.71
CA VAL A 133 11.05 16.05 24.97
C VAL A 133 12.11 16.93 24.32
N GLY A 134 11.83 18.23 24.29
CA GLY A 134 12.69 19.23 23.65
C GLY A 134 12.25 19.57 22.24
N SER A 135 12.91 20.58 21.67
CA SER A 135 12.64 21.16 20.35
C SER A 135 13.75 20.92 19.34
N SER A 136 14.69 20.00 19.61
CA SER A 136 15.71 19.65 18.60
C SER A 136 15.15 18.68 17.57
N GLY A 137 15.73 18.68 16.37
CA GLY A 137 15.43 17.72 15.30
C GLY A 137 16.13 16.37 15.46
N ALA A 138 16.44 15.97 16.70
CA ALA A 138 17.06 14.69 17.00
C ALA A 138 16.03 13.57 17.05
N ASP A 139 16.47 12.36 16.70
CA ASP A 139 15.65 11.16 16.79
C ASP A 139 15.42 10.76 18.25
N CYS A 140 14.29 10.11 18.53
CA CYS A 140 14.00 9.55 19.85
C CYS A 140 14.86 8.32 20.14
N ILE A 141 14.82 7.35 19.23
CA ILE A 141 15.57 6.11 19.30
C ILE A 141 16.31 5.97 17.98
N ARG A 142 17.63 5.77 18.04
CA ARG A 142 18.47 5.47 16.88
C ARG A 142 19.04 4.07 17.03
N ILE A 143 18.82 3.23 16.02
CA ILE A 143 19.33 1.87 15.95
C ILE A 143 20.41 1.83 14.86
N GLY A 144 21.62 1.45 15.24
CA GLY A 144 22.78 1.53 14.36
C GLY A 144 23.41 2.92 14.34
N GLY A 145 23.55 3.53 13.17
CA GLY A 145 24.25 4.80 12.95
C GLY A 145 25.78 4.69 12.95
N GLN A 146 26.32 3.48 12.84
CA GLN A 146 27.76 3.21 12.83
C GLN A 146 28.22 2.74 11.44
N SER A 147 29.53 2.68 11.23
CA SER A 147 30.10 2.16 9.97
C SER A 147 29.86 0.67 9.75
N LYS A 148 29.42 -0.05 10.79
CA LYS A 148 29.06 -1.47 10.75
C LYS A 148 27.60 -1.63 11.14
N GLN A 149 26.92 -2.57 10.49
CA GLN A 149 25.54 -2.89 10.83
C GLN A 149 25.44 -3.46 12.26
N VAL A 150 24.36 -3.12 12.95
CA VAL A 150 23.96 -3.76 14.21
C VAL A 150 23.05 -4.95 13.91
N TYR A 151 23.24 -6.07 14.60
CA TYR A 151 22.55 -7.32 14.33
C TYR A 151 21.70 -7.79 15.50
N ASN A 152 20.61 -8.52 15.22
CA ASN A 152 19.83 -9.28 16.21
C ASN A 152 19.28 -8.41 17.34
N THR A 153 18.77 -7.24 16.99
CA THR A 153 18.22 -6.27 17.96
C THR A 153 16.70 -6.42 18.07
N THR A 154 16.15 -6.14 19.25
CA THR A 154 14.71 -6.11 19.46
C THR A 154 14.27 -4.85 20.19
N ILE A 155 13.16 -4.26 19.77
CA ILE A 155 12.40 -3.27 20.56
C ILE A 155 10.98 -3.80 20.72
N GLU A 156 10.50 -3.91 21.95
CA GLU A 156 9.20 -4.53 22.20
C GLU A 156 8.41 -3.86 23.31
N GLY A 157 7.09 -3.75 23.12
CA GLY A 157 6.17 -3.42 24.21
C GLY A 157 6.32 -2.00 24.74
N VAL A 158 6.54 -1.03 23.85
CA VAL A 158 6.75 0.38 24.19
C VAL A 158 5.78 1.29 23.44
N TYR A 159 5.42 2.41 24.06
CA TYR A 159 4.79 3.54 23.38
C TYR A 159 5.78 4.71 23.35
N VAL A 160 6.25 5.09 22.16
CA VAL A 160 7.12 6.25 21.95
C VAL A 160 6.27 7.47 21.56
N VAL A 161 6.44 8.57 22.28
CA VAL A 161 5.65 9.80 22.08
C VAL A 161 6.55 11.03 22.08
N ALA A 162 6.43 11.87 21.06
CA ALA A 162 7.32 13.01 20.82
C ALA A 162 6.55 14.30 20.43
N PRO A 163 5.60 14.76 21.27
CA PRO A 163 4.67 15.83 20.91
C PRO A 163 5.35 17.18 20.73
N SER A 164 6.43 17.46 21.47
CA SER A 164 7.16 18.73 21.41
C SER A 164 8.27 18.77 20.35
N ARG A 165 8.66 17.61 19.78
CA ARG A 165 9.70 17.54 18.76
C ARG A 165 9.21 18.20 17.46
N VAL A 166 10.12 18.91 16.79
CA VAL A 166 9.87 19.65 15.53
C VAL A 166 10.69 19.09 14.36
N GLY A 167 11.35 17.96 14.56
CA GLY A 167 12.19 17.27 13.58
C GLY A 167 12.59 15.89 14.10
N GLY A 168 13.33 15.13 13.28
CA GLY A 168 13.77 13.77 13.60
C GLY A 168 12.66 12.72 13.54
N ALA A 169 13.04 11.45 13.64
CA ALA A 169 12.15 10.31 13.70
C ALA A 169 11.93 9.82 15.15
N CYS A 170 10.77 9.21 15.42
CA CYS A 170 10.57 8.49 16.67
C CYS A 170 11.43 7.21 16.73
N ILE A 171 11.65 6.55 15.60
CA ILE A 171 12.62 5.48 15.45
C ILE A 171 13.39 5.71 14.16
N ASP A 172 14.71 5.87 14.26
CA ASP A 172 15.63 5.89 13.13
C ASP A 172 16.44 4.59 13.10
N ILE A 173 16.39 3.89 11.98
CA ILE A 173 17.13 2.66 11.70
C ILE A 173 18.14 3.01 10.62
N ASP A 174 19.43 2.94 10.94
CA ASP A 174 20.51 3.23 10.00
C ASP A 174 21.60 2.17 10.13
N GLY A 175 21.66 1.23 9.20
CA GLY A 175 22.62 0.13 9.30
C GLY A 175 22.22 -0.90 10.35
N ALA A 176 21.05 -1.53 10.19
CA ALA A 176 20.61 -2.61 11.06
C ALA A 176 20.24 -3.87 10.28
N ALA A 177 20.47 -5.03 10.88
CA ALA A 177 20.08 -6.30 10.31
C ALA A 177 19.46 -7.26 11.34
N ASN A 178 18.52 -8.10 10.91
CA ASN A 178 17.77 -9.00 11.80
C ASN A 178 17.15 -8.25 12.98
N LEU A 179 16.41 -7.17 12.67
CA LEU A 179 15.78 -6.31 13.66
C LEU A 179 14.29 -6.68 13.77
N LEU A 180 13.82 -6.87 14.99
CA LEU A 180 12.39 -7.01 15.29
C LEU A 180 11.92 -5.81 16.13
N ILE A 181 10.89 -5.11 15.67
CA ILE A 181 10.16 -4.13 16.49
C ILE A 181 8.72 -4.61 16.59
N SER A 182 8.30 -5.05 17.77
CA SER A 182 7.00 -5.70 17.96
C SER A 182 6.17 -5.04 19.04
N ARG A 183 4.83 -5.08 18.89
CA ARG A 183 3.87 -4.62 19.90
C ARG A 183 4.20 -3.21 20.37
N PHE A 184 4.25 -2.26 19.45
CA PHE A 184 4.65 -0.89 19.73
C PHE A 184 3.63 0.12 19.22
N ALA A 185 3.61 1.29 19.85
CA ALA A 185 2.88 2.44 19.34
C ALA A 185 3.81 3.64 19.20
N LEU A 186 3.60 4.46 18.17
CA LEU A 186 4.26 5.75 17.95
C LEU A 186 3.20 6.84 17.80
N GLY A 187 3.35 7.96 18.50
CA GLY A 187 2.51 9.13 18.22
C GLY A 187 2.20 10.03 19.42
N PRO A 188 1.91 11.34 19.19
CA PRO A 188 2.28 12.07 17.98
C PRO A 188 3.81 12.20 17.86
N CYS A 189 4.32 11.99 16.65
CA CYS A 189 5.75 12.11 16.29
C CYS A 189 5.92 13.21 15.23
N PHE A 190 7.13 13.74 15.04
CA PHE A 190 7.40 14.54 13.83
C PHE A 190 7.40 13.59 12.63
N ASN A 191 8.48 12.84 12.43
CA ASN A 191 8.46 11.64 11.60
C ASN A 191 8.37 10.40 12.49
N SER A 192 7.76 9.32 12.01
CA SER A 192 7.57 8.12 12.85
C SER A 192 8.72 7.12 12.72
N VAL A 193 8.88 6.46 11.57
CA VAL A 193 9.99 5.52 11.33
C VAL A 193 10.80 5.95 10.10
N SER A 194 12.10 6.10 10.29
CA SER A 194 13.09 6.22 9.21
C SER A 194 13.89 4.92 9.17
N ASP A 195 13.99 4.28 8.00
CA ASP A 195 14.77 3.07 7.80
C ASP A 195 15.69 3.23 6.59
N THR A 196 16.99 3.17 6.85
CA THR A 196 18.05 3.30 5.86
C THR A 196 19.09 2.20 6.02
N TRP A 197 19.53 1.63 4.90
CA TRP A 197 20.61 0.63 4.88
C TRP A 197 20.33 -0.57 5.81
N SER A 198 19.20 -1.23 5.60
CA SER A 198 18.73 -2.29 6.49
C SER A 198 18.56 -3.64 5.82
N ASN A 199 18.62 -4.72 6.59
CA ASN A 199 18.40 -6.06 6.07
C ASN A 199 17.60 -6.93 7.05
N ASN A 200 16.47 -7.46 6.62
CA ASN A 200 15.61 -8.29 7.47
C ASN A 200 15.12 -7.52 8.71
N VAL A 201 14.43 -6.42 8.47
CA VAL A 201 13.70 -5.65 9.49
C VAL A 201 12.25 -6.09 9.49
N VAL A 202 11.71 -6.37 10.68
CA VAL A 202 10.32 -6.75 10.89
C VAL A 202 9.67 -5.77 11.86
N LEU A 203 8.59 -5.11 11.42
CA LEU A 203 7.70 -4.34 12.27
C LEU A 203 6.37 -5.08 12.38
N GLU A 204 5.94 -5.45 13.58
CA GLU A 204 4.71 -6.23 13.78
C GLU A 204 3.84 -5.73 14.95
N HIS A 205 2.52 -5.88 14.81
CA HIS A 205 1.54 -5.48 15.84
C HIS A 205 1.73 -4.01 16.24
N PHE A 206 1.72 -3.11 15.26
CA PHE A 206 2.13 -1.72 15.43
C PHE A 206 1.00 -0.72 15.22
N VAL A 207 1.06 0.41 15.92
CA VAL A 207 0.18 1.56 15.70
C VAL A 207 1.02 2.82 15.58
N ILE A 208 1.03 3.43 14.41
CA ILE A 208 1.63 4.74 14.16
C ILE A 208 0.48 5.73 14.00
N GLN A 209 0.42 6.77 14.83
CA GLN A 209 -0.64 7.77 14.75
C GLN A 209 -0.13 9.21 14.91
N GLY A 210 -0.82 10.16 14.27
CA GLY A 210 -0.60 11.59 14.51
C GLY A 210 0.80 12.04 14.09
N VAL A 211 1.22 11.60 12.91
CA VAL A 211 2.45 12.05 12.25
C VAL A 211 2.32 13.54 11.93
N LYS A 212 3.23 14.38 12.41
CA LYS A 212 3.20 15.84 12.19
C LYS A 212 4.10 16.32 11.05
N GLY A 213 5.14 15.54 10.78
CA GLY A 213 6.17 15.83 9.78
C GLY A 213 5.78 15.28 8.42
N ASP A 214 6.75 14.68 7.73
CA ASP A 214 6.63 14.34 6.32
C ASP A 214 6.13 12.92 6.07
N TYR A 215 6.40 11.97 6.98
CA TYR A 215 6.10 10.55 6.76
C TYR A 215 5.83 9.72 8.02
N GLY A 216 4.98 8.70 7.86
CA GLY A 216 4.79 7.61 8.82
C GLY A 216 5.96 6.61 8.80
N LEU A 217 6.31 6.10 7.62
CA LEU A 217 7.47 5.26 7.41
C LEU A 217 8.19 5.67 6.14
N LEU A 218 9.49 5.92 6.24
CA LEU A 218 10.38 6.15 5.11
C LEU A 218 11.41 5.03 5.05
N TRP A 219 11.36 4.21 4.01
CA TRP A 219 12.36 3.17 3.76
C TRP A 219 13.22 3.55 2.55
N THR A 220 14.52 3.73 2.77
CA THR A 220 15.42 4.22 1.73
C THR A 220 16.76 3.50 1.69
N SER A 221 17.44 3.66 0.56
CA SER A 221 18.83 3.29 0.39
C SER A 221 19.46 4.18 -0.68
N PRO A 222 20.76 4.52 -0.56
CA PRO A 222 21.51 5.12 -1.67
C PRO A 222 21.36 4.31 -2.96
N ALA A 223 21.23 5.00 -4.10
CA ALA A 223 21.03 4.39 -5.41
C ALA A 223 22.36 3.99 -6.09
N ASN A 224 23.28 3.36 -5.34
CA ASN A 224 24.64 3.06 -5.79
C ASN A 224 25.23 1.74 -5.23
N ASP A 225 24.38 0.85 -4.68
CA ASP A 225 24.73 -0.46 -4.07
C ASP A 225 25.68 -0.42 -2.85
N THR A 226 26.18 0.75 -2.45
CA THR A 226 27.11 0.84 -1.31
C THR A 226 26.46 0.51 0.03
N ARG A 227 25.14 0.69 0.13
CA ARG A 227 24.35 0.60 1.36
C ARG A 227 22.92 0.12 1.10
N ARG A 228 22.81 -1.03 0.44
CA ARG A 228 21.54 -1.64 0.03
C ARG A 228 20.58 -1.87 1.21
N SER A 229 19.28 -1.72 0.95
CA SER A 229 18.21 -2.10 1.86
C SER A 229 17.45 -3.30 1.29
N ASP A 230 17.54 -4.45 1.97
CA ASP A 230 17.21 -5.75 1.37
C ASP A 230 15.78 -6.21 1.64
N VAL A 231 15.37 -6.26 2.91
CA VAL A 231 14.08 -6.83 3.29
C VAL A 231 13.47 -6.04 4.44
N LEU A 232 12.26 -5.51 4.23
CA LEU A 232 11.39 -4.93 5.25
C LEU A 232 10.05 -5.68 5.25
N ILE A 233 9.58 -6.05 6.43
CA ILE A 233 8.31 -6.77 6.63
C ILE A 233 7.45 -5.97 7.60
N LEU A 234 6.23 -5.63 7.18
CA LEU A 234 5.21 -4.98 8.01
C LEU A 234 4.03 -5.95 8.18
N ASN A 235 3.70 -6.32 9.41
CA ASN A 235 2.63 -7.26 9.72
C ASN A 235 1.67 -6.71 10.76
N ASP A 236 0.36 -6.85 10.52
CA ASP A 236 -0.71 -6.52 11.47
C ASP A 236 -0.51 -5.13 12.11
N GLY A 237 -0.67 -4.07 11.33
CA GLY A 237 -0.36 -2.74 11.81
C GLY A 237 -1.05 -1.62 11.08
N VAL A 238 -1.08 -0.46 11.73
CA VAL A 238 -1.77 0.73 11.23
C VAL A 238 -0.83 1.92 11.18
N ILE A 239 -0.81 2.62 10.04
CA ILE A 239 -0.20 3.94 9.89
C ILE A 239 -1.31 4.96 9.66
N ASN A 240 -1.59 5.80 10.65
CA ASN A 240 -2.64 6.81 10.57
C ASN A 240 -2.04 8.22 10.68
N ALA A 241 -1.96 8.92 9.55
CA ALA A 241 -1.46 10.29 9.50
C ALA A 241 -2.48 11.33 10.01
N LEU A 242 -3.75 10.93 10.20
CA LEU A 242 -4.83 11.82 10.67
C LEU A 242 -4.97 13.10 9.82
N TYR A 243 -4.80 12.98 8.51
CA TYR A 243 -4.90 14.09 7.54
C TYR A 243 -3.93 15.24 7.81
N SER A 244 -2.77 14.97 8.43
CA SER A 244 -1.76 15.98 8.73
C SER A 244 -1.03 16.54 7.50
N GLY A 245 -1.18 15.87 6.34
CA GLY A 245 -0.42 16.13 5.13
C GLY A 245 0.84 15.25 4.98
N ALA A 246 1.15 14.41 5.97
CA ALA A 246 2.22 13.42 5.90
C ALA A 246 1.88 12.27 4.95
N ASP A 247 2.90 11.71 4.30
CA ASP A 247 2.76 10.45 3.56
C ASP A 247 2.77 9.24 4.53
N GLY A 248 2.15 8.14 4.14
CA GLY A 248 2.04 6.94 4.95
C GLY A 248 3.35 6.15 4.92
N LEU A 249 3.61 5.50 3.80
CA LEU A 249 4.79 4.67 3.53
C LEU A 249 5.49 5.13 2.25
N ILE A 250 6.75 5.50 2.35
CA ILE A 250 7.59 5.93 1.23
C ILE A 250 8.72 4.92 1.01
N LEU A 251 8.93 4.52 -0.24
CA LEU A 251 10.07 3.72 -0.69
C LEU A 251 10.92 4.55 -1.64
N ASP A 252 12.24 4.60 -1.45
CA ASP A 252 13.12 5.34 -2.36
C ASP A 252 14.53 4.73 -2.48
N GLY A 253 15.10 4.85 -3.67
CA GLY A 253 16.43 4.32 -3.99
C GLY A 253 16.49 2.79 -3.99
N MET A 254 17.61 2.20 -3.56
CA MET A 254 17.85 0.74 -3.71
C MET A 254 17.22 -0.09 -2.58
N VAL A 255 15.91 -0.04 -2.45
CA VAL A 255 15.13 -0.89 -1.55
C VAL A 255 14.58 -2.09 -2.32
N GLN A 256 14.78 -3.32 -1.82
CA GLN A 256 14.46 -4.53 -2.59
C GLN A 256 13.14 -5.17 -2.18
N THR A 257 13.04 -5.91 -1.09
CA THR A 257 11.82 -6.68 -0.79
C THR A 257 11.00 -6.03 0.32
N LEU A 258 9.84 -5.47 -0.02
CA LEU A 258 8.83 -5.07 0.96
C LEU A 258 7.74 -6.14 1.03
N ARG A 259 7.39 -6.58 2.24
CA ARG A 259 6.20 -7.42 2.47
C ARG A 259 5.23 -6.72 3.42
N LEU A 260 4.00 -6.52 2.99
CA LEU A 260 2.89 -6.01 3.79
C LEU A 260 1.86 -7.12 3.97
N ASN A 261 1.48 -7.43 5.21
CA ASN A 261 0.46 -8.41 5.52
C ASN A 261 -0.52 -7.87 6.56
N GLY A 262 -1.76 -7.57 6.15
CA GLY A 262 -2.78 -7.01 7.05
C GLY A 262 -2.36 -5.66 7.59
N VAL A 263 -2.05 -4.72 6.69
CA VAL A 263 -1.60 -3.37 7.07
C VAL A 263 -2.62 -2.35 6.59
N SER A 264 -3.03 -1.44 7.47
CA SER A 264 -3.91 -0.32 7.11
C SER A 264 -3.14 0.99 7.10
N ILE A 265 -3.30 1.80 6.06
CA ILE A 265 -2.72 3.14 5.95
C ILE A 265 -3.85 4.16 5.78
N LEU A 266 -4.00 5.04 6.75
CA LEU A 266 -5.19 5.87 6.94
C LEU A 266 -4.83 7.36 6.94
N GLY A 267 -5.63 8.17 6.24
CA GLY A 267 -5.57 9.63 6.29
C GLY A 267 -4.22 10.23 5.89
N ALA A 268 -3.43 9.50 5.10
CA ALA A 268 -2.14 9.94 4.58
C ALA A 268 -2.31 10.79 3.31
N ARG A 269 -1.30 11.57 2.94
CA ARG A 269 -1.30 12.28 1.65
C ARG A 269 -1.15 11.29 0.51
N HIS A 270 -0.02 10.61 0.43
CA HIS A 270 0.11 9.35 -0.31
C HIS A 270 0.12 8.21 0.69
N ALA A 271 -0.68 7.17 0.51
CA ALA A 271 -0.66 6.05 1.45
C ALA A 271 0.58 5.17 1.24
N LEU A 272 0.82 4.72 0.00
CA LEU A 272 2.06 4.09 -0.43
C LEU A 272 2.65 4.86 -1.61
N TRP A 273 3.89 5.30 -1.48
CA TRP A 273 4.60 6.02 -2.55
C TRP A 273 5.96 5.41 -2.84
N VAL A 274 6.10 4.83 -4.03
CA VAL A 274 7.36 4.26 -4.53
C VAL A 274 8.03 5.26 -5.45
N ARG A 275 9.27 5.63 -5.12
CA ARG A 275 10.05 6.66 -5.83
C ARG A 275 11.39 6.11 -6.32
N ASN A 276 11.81 6.59 -7.49
CA ASN A 276 13.18 6.43 -7.96
C ASN A 276 13.81 7.83 -8.09
N THR A 277 13.95 8.56 -6.98
CA THR A 277 14.35 9.97 -7.03
C THR A 277 15.74 10.17 -7.62
N ALA A 278 16.65 9.19 -7.41
CA ALA A 278 17.97 9.18 -8.02
C ALA A 278 17.97 8.86 -9.52
N ARG A 279 16.82 8.45 -10.09
CA ARG A 279 16.66 8.04 -11.50
C ARG A 279 17.68 6.97 -11.89
N SER A 280 17.88 5.98 -11.02
CA SER A 280 18.82 4.90 -11.28
C SER A 280 18.21 3.84 -12.20
N THR A 281 19.01 3.34 -13.13
CA THR A 281 18.64 2.24 -14.05
C THR A 281 18.94 0.85 -13.47
N SER A 282 19.64 0.76 -12.33
CA SER A 282 20.08 -0.50 -11.71
C SER A 282 19.87 -0.57 -10.19
N HIS A 283 19.62 0.56 -9.54
CA HIS A 283 19.52 0.68 -8.09
C HIS A 283 18.25 1.44 -7.71
N PHE A 284 17.10 0.82 -7.97
CA PHE A 284 15.76 1.37 -7.81
C PHE A 284 14.90 0.45 -6.93
N PRO A 285 13.71 0.90 -6.47
CA PRO A 285 12.82 0.06 -5.68
C PRO A 285 12.29 -1.14 -6.45
N ALA A 286 12.29 -2.32 -5.84
CA ALA A 286 11.71 -3.51 -6.46
C ALA A 286 10.79 -4.27 -5.49
N PHE A 287 10.30 -5.45 -5.93
CA PHE A 287 9.74 -6.53 -5.11
C PHE A 287 8.85 -6.09 -3.92
N VAL A 288 7.76 -5.39 -4.22
CA VAL A 288 6.73 -5.07 -3.23
C VAL A 288 5.63 -6.11 -3.28
N PHE A 289 5.37 -6.76 -2.15
CA PHE A 289 4.28 -7.72 -1.99
C PHE A 289 3.32 -7.20 -0.92
N ALA A 290 2.20 -6.64 -1.34
CA ALA A 290 1.14 -6.13 -0.48
C ALA A 290 -0.04 -7.11 -0.49
N ASN A 291 -0.20 -7.86 0.59
CA ASN A 291 -1.32 -8.77 0.80
C ASN A 291 -2.23 -8.22 1.90
N ASP A 292 -3.51 -8.03 1.59
CA ASP A 292 -4.47 -7.42 2.52
C ASP A 292 -3.99 -6.05 3.02
N LEU A 293 -3.63 -5.19 2.05
CA LEU A 293 -3.34 -3.77 2.29
C LEU A 293 -4.66 -3.01 2.23
N GLU A 294 -4.98 -2.30 3.30
CA GLU A 294 -6.13 -1.39 3.38
C GLU A 294 -5.63 0.05 3.31
N VAL A 295 -6.17 0.84 2.40
CA VAL A 295 -5.95 2.28 2.33
C VAL A 295 -7.29 2.98 2.39
N ASP A 296 -7.40 3.95 3.30
CA ASP A 296 -8.58 4.77 3.45
C ASP A 296 -8.22 6.25 3.67
N GLY A 297 -8.98 7.13 3.04
CA GLY A 297 -8.87 8.57 3.26
C GLY A 297 -7.58 9.19 2.74
N ALA A 298 -6.93 8.61 1.71
CA ALA A 298 -5.77 9.28 1.12
C ALA A 298 -6.14 10.68 0.60
N THR A 299 -5.41 11.73 0.99
CA THR A 299 -5.75 13.11 0.61
C THR A 299 -5.22 13.50 -0.76
N LEU A 300 -4.34 12.69 -1.36
CA LEU A 300 -3.83 12.88 -2.71
C LEU A 300 -4.01 11.61 -3.55
N VAL A 301 -3.32 10.52 -3.21
CA VAL A 301 -3.36 9.24 -3.95
C VAL A 301 -3.17 8.07 -2.98
N SER A 302 -3.92 6.98 -3.13
CA SER A 302 -3.73 5.78 -2.29
C SER A 302 -2.39 5.11 -2.59
N VAL A 303 -2.14 4.76 -3.85
CA VAL A 303 -0.87 4.15 -4.28
C VAL A 303 -0.29 4.91 -5.47
N GLN A 304 0.96 5.37 -5.34
CA GLN A 304 1.70 5.97 -6.44
C GLN A 304 3.04 5.27 -6.65
N ILE A 305 3.28 4.85 -7.90
CA ILE A 305 4.53 4.20 -8.32
C ILE A 305 5.18 5.08 -9.39
N ASP A 306 6.28 5.73 -9.03
CA ASP A 306 7.03 6.62 -9.94
C ASP A 306 8.17 5.92 -10.69
N GLY A 307 8.53 4.71 -10.26
CA GLY A 307 9.63 3.91 -10.82
C GLY A 307 9.81 2.60 -10.07
N GLY A 308 10.39 1.61 -10.73
CA GLY A 308 10.78 0.33 -10.16
C GLY A 308 10.22 -0.88 -10.90
N ALA A 309 10.24 -2.06 -10.28
CA ALA A 309 9.68 -3.27 -10.88
C ALA A 309 9.18 -4.27 -9.84
N GLU A 310 8.29 -5.17 -10.25
CA GLU A 310 7.77 -6.28 -9.43
C GLU A 310 6.94 -5.81 -8.24
N PHE A 311 5.73 -5.34 -8.54
CA PHE A 311 4.77 -4.85 -7.54
C PHE A 311 3.52 -5.73 -7.55
N HIS A 312 3.20 -6.33 -6.42
CA HIS A 312 2.10 -7.30 -6.27
C HIS A 312 1.15 -6.80 -5.18
N PHE A 313 -0.09 -6.51 -5.56
CA PHE A 313 -1.19 -6.12 -4.67
C PHE A 313 -2.24 -7.23 -4.72
N THR A 314 -2.48 -7.90 -3.60
CA THR A 314 -3.38 -9.05 -3.51
C THR A 314 -4.43 -8.84 -2.43
N ASN A 315 -5.70 -8.95 -2.81
CA ASN A 315 -6.84 -8.76 -1.92
C ASN A 315 -6.80 -7.44 -1.13
N SER A 316 -6.24 -6.38 -1.73
CA SER A 316 -6.14 -5.05 -1.12
C SER A 316 -7.43 -4.24 -1.32
N ASP A 317 -7.78 -3.39 -0.36
CA ASP A 317 -8.81 -2.37 -0.51
C ASP A 317 -8.14 -1.00 -0.57
N LEU A 318 -8.15 -0.36 -1.74
CA LEU A 318 -7.49 0.91 -2.00
C LEU A 318 -8.57 1.97 -2.26
N SER A 319 -8.78 2.84 -1.27
CA SER A 319 -9.81 3.87 -1.31
C SER A 319 -9.26 5.23 -0.89
N ASN A 320 -9.45 6.25 -1.74
CA ASN A 320 -9.20 7.63 -1.29
C ASN A 320 -10.31 8.11 -0.35
N THR A 321 -11.47 7.46 -0.37
CA THR A 321 -12.71 7.86 0.32
C THR A 321 -13.01 9.34 0.17
N SER A 322 -12.98 9.76 -1.09
CA SER A 322 -13.04 11.16 -1.49
C SER A 322 -14.29 11.86 -0.98
N GLY A 323 -14.07 13.03 -0.36
CA GLY A 323 -15.11 13.85 0.26
C GLY A 323 -15.40 13.49 1.72
N SER A 324 -14.63 12.57 2.32
CA SER A 324 -14.79 12.24 3.74
C SER A 324 -14.41 13.40 4.65
N PRO A 325 -15.03 13.51 5.84
CA PRO A 325 -14.65 14.51 6.83
C PRO A 325 -13.15 14.46 7.14
N GLY A 326 -12.45 15.58 6.96
CA GLY A 326 -11.01 15.72 7.23
C GLY A 326 -10.09 15.48 6.01
N GLN A 327 -10.52 14.68 5.02
CA GLN A 327 -9.74 14.36 3.82
C GLN A 327 -9.67 15.55 2.84
N GLY A 328 -10.74 16.33 2.76
CA GLY A 328 -10.87 17.43 1.80
C GLY A 328 -11.45 16.94 0.48
N GLY A 329 -10.96 17.47 -0.64
CA GLY A 329 -11.40 17.09 -2.00
C GLY A 329 -10.32 17.35 -3.04
N ALA A 330 -9.06 17.29 -2.62
CA ALA A 330 -7.89 17.53 -3.47
C ALA A 330 -7.23 16.22 -3.94
N ASP A 331 -7.79 15.06 -3.57
CA ASP A 331 -7.33 13.80 -4.11
C ASP A 331 -7.55 13.75 -5.63
N THR A 332 -6.77 12.94 -6.32
CA THR A 332 -6.85 12.82 -7.78
C THR A 332 -7.28 11.41 -8.15
N ASP A 333 -6.34 10.58 -8.60
CA ASP A 333 -6.56 9.19 -8.90
C ASP A 333 -6.35 8.34 -7.62
N CYS A 334 -6.91 7.13 -7.57
CA CYS A 334 -6.68 6.23 -6.43
C CYS A 334 -5.34 5.47 -6.57
N PHE A 335 -5.07 4.94 -7.75
CA PHE A 335 -3.86 4.17 -8.06
C PHE A 335 -3.16 4.75 -9.29
N ILE A 336 -1.93 5.25 -9.14
CA ILE A 336 -1.13 5.84 -10.22
C ILE A 336 0.14 5.04 -10.45
N VAL A 337 0.41 4.76 -11.73
CA VAL A 337 1.69 4.21 -12.17
C VAL A 337 2.27 5.08 -13.28
N ASN A 338 3.43 5.67 -13.02
CA ASN A 338 4.19 6.47 -13.97
C ASN A 338 5.29 5.62 -14.64
N PRO A 339 5.71 5.94 -15.88
CA PRO A 339 6.49 5.00 -16.72
C PRO A 339 8.01 4.91 -16.45
N ASP A 340 8.61 5.86 -15.73
CA ASP A 340 10.06 6.01 -15.52
C ASP A 340 10.99 5.67 -16.71
N LEU A 341 10.63 6.16 -17.90
CA LEU A 341 11.22 5.73 -19.19
C LEU A 341 12.74 5.88 -19.31
N GLY A 342 13.34 6.81 -18.57
CA GLY A 342 14.77 7.13 -18.64
C GLY A 342 15.60 6.53 -17.52
N ALA A 343 15.01 5.73 -16.64
CA ALA A 343 15.70 5.14 -15.51
C ALA A 343 15.27 3.68 -15.30
N SER A 344 14.36 3.40 -14.37
CA SER A 344 14.04 2.01 -14.00
C SER A 344 13.07 1.31 -14.95
N VAL A 345 12.37 2.04 -15.82
CA VAL A 345 11.19 1.60 -16.61
C VAL A 345 10.21 0.80 -15.75
N THR A 346 9.15 1.48 -15.33
CA THR A 346 8.15 0.89 -14.43
C THR A 346 7.45 -0.30 -15.09
N ARG A 347 7.53 -1.48 -14.45
CA ARG A 347 7.01 -2.73 -15.02
C ARG A 347 6.64 -3.82 -14.01
N ASN A 348 6.04 -4.91 -14.49
CA ASN A 348 5.71 -6.12 -13.74
C ASN A 348 4.82 -5.79 -12.53
N ILE A 349 3.62 -5.28 -12.81
CA ILE A 349 2.65 -4.89 -11.80
C ILE A 349 1.47 -5.86 -11.84
N PHE A 350 1.13 -6.41 -10.68
CA PHE A 350 0.07 -7.38 -10.51
C PHE A 350 -0.91 -6.84 -9.47
N VAL A 351 -2.16 -6.64 -9.85
CA VAL A 351 -3.26 -6.29 -8.94
C VAL A 351 -4.29 -7.40 -9.03
N THR A 352 -4.42 -8.20 -7.97
CA THR A 352 -5.24 -9.42 -7.97
C THR A 352 -6.26 -9.40 -6.85
N GLY A 353 -7.54 -9.50 -7.19
CA GLY A 353 -8.64 -9.40 -6.24
C GLY A 353 -8.77 -8.01 -5.62
N GLY A 354 -9.61 -7.89 -4.60
CA GLY A 354 -9.76 -6.65 -3.85
C GLY A 354 -10.53 -5.56 -4.60
N ARG A 355 -10.28 -4.31 -4.19
CA ARG A 355 -11.06 -3.13 -4.58
C ARG A 355 -10.18 -1.91 -4.75
N VAL A 356 -10.46 -1.09 -5.77
CA VAL A 356 -9.76 0.18 -6.02
C VAL A 356 -10.77 1.24 -6.47
N GLY A 357 -10.80 2.39 -5.80
CA GLY A 357 -11.73 3.43 -6.20
C GLY A 357 -11.93 4.59 -5.26
N ASN A 358 -13.13 5.17 -5.35
CA ASN A 358 -13.64 6.20 -4.45
C ASN A 358 -12.80 7.50 -4.46
N CYS A 359 -12.50 8.00 -5.66
CA CYS A 359 -11.57 9.09 -5.92
C CYS A 359 -12.20 10.18 -6.80
N GLN A 360 -11.62 11.39 -6.77
CA GLN A 360 -12.08 12.52 -7.59
C GLN A 360 -11.96 12.26 -9.10
N GLN A 361 -10.83 11.68 -9.53
CA GLN A 361 -10.52 11.43 -10.93
C GLN A 361 -10.63 9.93 -11.24
N ARG A 362 -9.58 9.26 -11.71
CA ARG A 362 -9.63 7.85 -12.15
C ARG A 362 -9.34 6.92 -10.99
N ALA A 363 -10.00 5.77 -10.95
CA ALA A 363 -9.64 4.75 -9.96
C ALA A 363 -8.23 4.21 -10.24
N MET A 364 -7.88 4.02 -11.52
CA MET A 364 -6.53 3.64 -11.92
C MET A 364 -6.04 4.45 -13.12
N ASN A 365 -4.81 4.97 -13.03
CA ASN A 365 -4.08 5.57 -14.14
C ASN A 365 -2.76 4.81 -14.32
N ILE A 366 -2.69 4.02 -15.40
CA ILE A 366 -1.61 3.06 -15.62
C ILE A 366 -0.81 3.46 -16.85
N ASN A 367 0.44 3.86 -16.65
CA ASN A 367 1.36 4.23 -17.72
C ASN A 367 2.68 3.46 -17.51
N ALA A 368 2.66 2.15 -17.73
CA ALA A 368 3.75 1.22 -17.43
C ALA A 368 3.71 -0.04 -18.32
N ARG A 369 4.68 -0.94 -18.15
CA ARG A 369 4.76 -2.19 -18.92
C ARG A 369 4.37 -3.41 -18.09
N ASP A 370 3.90 -4.47 -18.74
CA ASP A 370 3.68 -5.77 -18.10
C ASP A 370 2.77 -5.64 -16.86
N VAL A 371 1.54 -5.15 -17.08
CA VAL A 371 0.57 -4.89 -16.00
C VAL A 371 -0.59 -5.88 -16.11
N HIS A 372 -0.87 -6.57 -15.00
CA HIS A 372 -1.92 -7.57 -14.89
C HIS A 372 -2.92 -7.17 -13.80
N ILE A 373 -4.18 -6.98 -14.18
CA ILE A 373 -5.29 -6.64 -13.28
C ILE A 373 -6.29 -7.79 -13.33
N THR A 374 -6.36 -8.60 -12.28
CA THR A 374 -7.14 -9.84 -12.27
C THR A 374 -8.18 -9.86 -11.16
N GLY A 375 -9.47 -9.95 -11.52
CA GLY A 375 -10.56 -10.14 -10.55
C GLY A 375 -10.76 -8.95 -9.59
N VAL A 376 -10.33 -7.75 -9.97
CA VAL A 376 -10.41 -6.53 -9.15
C VAL A 376 -11.75 -5.83 -9.35
N ASN A 377 -12.32 -5.29 -8.28
CA ASN A 377 -13.46 -4.37 -8.36
C ASN A 377 -12.95 -2.92 -8.42
N VAL A 378 -13.03 -2.29 -9.59
CA VAL A 378 -12.67 -0.90 -9.84
C VAL A 378 -13.93 -0.05 -9.92
N HIS A 379 -14.06 0.97 -9.07
CA HIS A 379 -15.33 1.68 -8.96
C HIS A 379 -15.24 3.13 -8.46
N SER A 380 -16.40 3.80 -8.53
CA SER A 380 -16.66 5.10 -7.87
C SER A 380 -15.62 6.19 -8.16
N ALA A 381 -15.05 6.15 -9.38
CA ALA A 381 -14.26 7.21 -9.97
C ALA A 381 -15.13 8.40 -10.42
N SER A 382 -14.45 9.47 -10.85
CA SER A 382 -15.04 10.66 -11.47
C SER A 382 -15.96 11.45 -10.51
N LYS A 383 -15.61 11.52 -9.22
CA LYS A 383 -16.37 12.32 -8.24
C LYS A 383 -16.21 13.84 -8.41
N GLU A 384 -15.16 14.30 -9.10
CA GLU A 384 -14.94 15.73 -9.40
C GLU A 384 -15.99 16.27 -10.39
N GLY A 385 -16.46 15.41 -11.28
CA GLY A 385 -17.47 15.75 -12.27
C GLY A 385 -18.06 14.51 -12.91
N ARG A 386 -19.38 14.45 -12.98
CA ARG A 386 -20.08 13.35 -13.65
C ARG A 386 -19.63 13.28 -15.12
N SER A 387 -19.21 12.09 -15.53
CA SER A 387 -18.70 11.76 -16.86
C SER A 387 -17.40 12.48 -17.24
N ALA A 388 -16.65 13.04 -16.28
CA ALA A 388 -15.40 13.73 -16.56
C ALA A 388 -14.22 12.76 -16.77
N TYR A 389 -14.19 11.64 -16.04
CA TYR A 389 -13.09 10.68 -16.04
C TYR A 389 -13.57 9.23 -16.21
N PRO A 390 -12.76 8.33 -16.80
CA PRO A 390 -13.04 6.89 -16.81
C PRO A 390 -12.71 6.23 -15.47
N GLN A 391 -13.06 4.95 -15.30
CA GLN A 391 -12.60 4.17 -14.14
C GLN A 391 -11.10 3.87 -14.25
N VAL A 392 -10.66 3.36 -15.41
CA VAL A 392 -9.27 3.02 -15.72
C VAL A 392 -8.81 3.80 -16.95
N GLU A 393 -7.65 4.42 -16.88
CA GLU A 393 -6.95 4.99 -18.02
C GLU A 393 -5.61 4.29 -18.22
N LEU A 394 -5.37 3.83 -19.45
CA LEU A 394 -4.10 3.28 -19.89
C LEU A 394 -3.36 4.34 -20.71
N GLY A 395 -2.31 4.91 -20.11
CA GLY A 395 -1.56 6.02 -20.68
C GLY A 395 -0.71 5.65 -21.91
N PRO A 396 -0.07 6.65 -22.55
CA PRO A 396 0.60 6.49 -23.85
C PRO A 396 1.82 5.55 -23.87
N ASN A 397 2.37 5.17 -22.70
CA ASN A 397 3.47 4.21 -22.60
C ASN A 397 3.02 2.87 -22.00
N ALA A 398 1.71 2.64 -21.89
CA ALA A 398 1.16 1.38 -21.46
C ALA A 398 1.43 0.28 -22.51
N VAL A 399 2.15 -0.78 -22.13
CA VAL A 399 2.51 -1.87 -23.03
C VAL A 399 2.32 -3.21 -22.32
N ASP A 400 1.77 -4.19 -23.02
CA ASP A 400 1.55 -5.54 -22.50
C ASP A 400 0.67 -5.51 -21.24
N ILE A 401 -0.58 -5.08 -21.43
CA ILE A 401 -1.57 -4.90 -20.37
C ILE A 401 -2.64 -5.99 -20.49
N ASP A 402 -2.88 -6.72 -19.39
CA ASP A 402 -3.95 -7.71 -19.28
C ASP A 402 -4.89 -7.34 -18.13
N VAL A 403 -6.17 -7.19 -18.45
CA VAL A 403 -7.24 -7.02 -17.48
C VAL A 403 -8.22 -8.17 -17.63
N THR A 404 -8.34 -9.00 -16.60
CA THR A 404 -9.14 -10.23 -16.65
C THR A 404 -10.11 -10.33 -15.47
N GLY A 405 -11.39 -10.49 -15.76
CA GLY A 405 -12.46 -10.64 -14.77
C GLY A 405 -12.76 -9.36 -14.00
N GLY A 406 -13.45 -9.51 -12.87
CA GLY A 406 -13.79 -8.39 -11.98
C GLY A 406 -14.91 -7.49 -12.50
N LYS A 407 -15.05 -6.33 -11.86
CA LYS A 407 -16.05 -5.32 -12.19
C LYS A 407 -15.36 -3.96 -12.30
N ILE A 408 -15.47 -3.29 -13.45
CA ILE A 408 -14.94 -1.94 -13.70
C ILE A 408 -16.13 -1.03 -13.96
N ALA A 409 -16.78 -0.57 -12.91
CA ALA A 409 -18.10 0.03 -12.96
C ALA A 409 -18.46 0.72 -11.63
N TYR A 410 -19.66 1.29 -11.52
CA TYR A 410 -20.12 1.85 -10.25
C TYR A 410 -20.27 0.78 -9.15
N GLU A 411 -20.10 1.17 -7.89
CA GLU A 411 -20.41 0.33 -6.72
C GLU A 411 -21.89 0.49 -6.35
N PHE A 412 -22.53 -0.60 -5.90
CA PHE A 412 -23.94 -0.51 -5.49
C PHE A 412 -24.08 0.46 -4.31
N GLY A 413 -24.96 1.44 -4.45
CA GLY A 413 -25.14 2.52 -3.47
C GLY A 413 -24.44 3.82 -3.87
N ASP A 414 -23.46 3.76 -4.77
CA ASP A 414 -22.76 4.93 -5.30
C ASP A 414 -23.34 5.41 -6.65
N PRO A 415 -23.24 6.72 -6.95
CA PRO A 415 -23.66 7.26 -8.23
C PRO A 415 -22.76 6.77 -9.37
N ALA A 416 -23.39 6.43 -10.49
CA ALA A 416 -22.70 6.16 -11.75
C ALA A 416 -22.13 7.47 -12.34
N ASN A 417 -20.84 7.71 -12.08
CA ASN A 417 -20.15 8.93 -12.49
C ASN A 417 -19.14 8.74 -13.62
N ALA A 418 -18.48 7.58 -13.76
CA ALA A 418 -17.43 7.43 -14.75
C ALA A 418 -17.95 7.46 -16.20
N SER A 419 -17.18 8.06 -17.10
CA SER A 419 -17.50 8.12 -18.54
C SER A 419 -17.40 6.74 -19.18
N TYR A 420 -16.23 6.11 -19.10
CA TYR A 420 -15.98 4.76 -19.62
C TYR A 420 -15.44 3.85 -18.52
N GLY A 421 -15.55 2.53 -18.74
CA GLY A 421 -14.82 1.56 -17.94
C GLY A 421 -13.30 1.70 -18.14
N VAL A 422 -12.84 1.55 -19.38
CA VAL A 422 -11.42 1.68 -19.76
C VAL A 422 -11.25 2.68 -20.90
N VAL A 423 -10.31 3.61 -20.76
CA VAL A 423 -9.79 4.43 -21.87
C VAL A 423 -8.38 3.97 -22.20
N VAL A 424 -8.11 3.76 -23.49
CA VAL A 424 -6.78 3.37 -23.99
C VAL A 424 -6.22 4.50 -24.83
N ASP A 425 -5.22 5.19 -24.30
CA ASP A 425 -4.66 6.40 -24.91
C ASP A 425 -3.83 6.12 -26.17
N PRO A 426 -3.64 7.12 -27.04
CA PRO A 426 -2.73 7.03 -28.17
C PRO A 426 -1.30 6.71 -27.72
N GLY A 427 -0.76 5.58 -28.20
CA GLY A 427 0.59 5.12 -27.86
C GLY A 427 0.60 3.79 -27.09
N ALA A 428 -0.49 3.48 -26.39
CA ALA A 428 -0.64 2.19 -25.73
C ALA A 428 -0.73 1.04 -26.74
N THR A 429 -0.13 -0.11 -26.40
CA THR A 429 -0.06 -1.30 -27.29
C THR A 429 -0.21 -2.60 -26.50
N ASN A 430 -0.68 -3.66 -27.18
CA ASN A 430 -0.84 -5.01 -26.61
C ASN A 430 -1.72 -5.01 -25.36
N VAL A 431 -2.94 -4.47 -25.51
CA VAL A 431 -3.94 -4.44 -24.44
C VAL A 431 -4.97 -5.56 -24.65
N ALA A 432 -5.19 -6.36 -23.61
CA ALA A 432 -6.21 -7.40 -23.55
C ALA A 432 -7.17 -7.15 -22.38
N LEU A 433 -8.46 -7.21 -22.66
CA LEU A 433 -9.56 -7.00 -21.71
C LEU A 433 -10.50 -8.21 -21.81
N THR A 434 -10.61 -9.02 -20.75
CA THR A 434 -11.31 -10.32 -20.82
C THR A 434 -12.29 -10.50 -19.66
N GLY A 435 -13.56 -10.81 -19.96
CA GLY A 435 -14.53 -11.24 -18.95
C GLY A 435 -14.89 -10.20 -17.89
N ILE A 436 -14.78 -8.91 -18.22
CA ILE A 436 -15.01 -7.79 -17.29
C ILE A 436 -16.50 -7.40 -17.27
N ASN A 437 -17.01 -7.01 -16.11
CA ASN A 437 -18.31 -6.35 -16.00
C ASN A 437 -18.18 -4.82 -15.99
N PHE A 438 -18.68 -4.17 -17.03
CA PHE A 438 -18.65 -2.70 -17.23
C PHE A 438 -19.97 -1.99 -16.92
N SER A 439 -20.94 -2.70 -16.34
CA SER A 439 -22.30 -2.18 -16.08
C SER A 439 -22.34 -0.80 -15.43
N GLY A 440 -23.07 0.14 -16.03
CA GLY A 440 -23.34 1.46 -15.45
C GLY A 440 -22.22 2.49 -15.60
N ASN A 441 -21.22 2.27 -16.44
CA ASN A 441 -20.44 3.38 -16.99
C ASN A 441 -21.31 4.19 -17.97
N LEU A 442 -21.12 5.52 -18.03
CA LEU A 442 -22.11 6.42 -18.64
C LEU A 442 -22.07 6.48 -20.17
N GLN A 443 -20.90 6.33 -20.78
CA GLN A 443 -20.69 6.48 -22.23
C GLN A 443 -20.35 5.18 -22.94
N GLY A 444 -19.74 4.21 -22.24
CA GLY A 444 -19.37 2.93 -22.84
C GLY A 444 -18.47 2.07 -21.96
N GLU A 445 -18.16 0.87 -22.44
CA GLU A 445 -17.22 -0.05 -21.80
C GLU A 445 -15.78 0.40 -22.00
N VAL A 446 -15.39 0.55 -23.27
CA VAL A 446 -14.01 0.79 -23.69
C VAL A 446 -13.97 1.88 -24.75
N LEU A 447 -13.12 2.88 -24.54
CA LEU A 447 -12.76 3.88 -25.56
C LEU A 447 -11.34 3.61 -26.04
N ASN A 448 -11.22 3.02 -27.24
CA ASN A 448 -9.93 2.79 -27.88
C ASN A 448 -9.49 4.01 -28.72
N GLN A 449 -8.49 4.76 -28.26
CA GLN A 449 -7.89 5.88 -28.99
C GLN A 449 -6.55 5.53 -29.65
N THR A 450 -6.03 4.32 -29.44
CA THR A 450 -4.79 3.86 -30.08
C THR A 450 -5.04 3.38 -31.51
N ARG A 451 -3.97 3.35 -32.31
CA ARG A 451 -3.95 2.66 -33.62
C ARG A 451 -3.75 1.15 -33.45
N GLY A 452 -3.28 0.71 -32.29
CA GLY A 452 -3.14 -0.70 -31.94
C GLY A 452 -4.49 -1.40 -31.78
N SER A 453 -4.50 -2.72 -31.87
CA SER A 453 -5.66 -3.50 -31.45
C SER A 453 -5.73 -3.56 -29.93
N VAL A 454 -6.91 -3.25 -29.40
CA VAL A 454 -7.34 -3.64 -28.06
C VAL A 454 -8.20 -4.89 -28.23
N ASN A 455 -7.80 -6.00 -27.60
CA ASN A 455 -8.54 -7.26 -27.66
C ASN A 455 -9.58 -7.27 -26.54
N ILE A 456 -10.86 -7.46 -26.84
CA ILE A 456 -11.95 -7.39 -25.87
C ILE A 456 -12.80 -8.67 -25.96
N THR A 457 -12.73 -9.54 -24.96
CA THR A 457 -13.38 -10.88 -25.04
C THR A 457 -14.31 -11.15 -23.87
N GLY A 458 -15.60 -11.37 -24.16
CA GLY A 458 -16.62 -11.71 -23.16
C GLY A 458 -16.91 -10.60 -22.15
N GLY A 459 -17.69 -10.90 -21.11
CA GLY A 459 -18.06 -9.94 -20.06
C GLY A 459 -19.47 -9.39 -20.19
N ILE A 460 -19.74 -8.30 -19.45
CA ILE A 460 -21.02 -7.59 -19.42
C ILE A 460 -20.78 -6.13 -19.80
N GLY A 461 -21.55 -5.64 -20.77
CA GLY A 461 -21.51 -4.28 -21.28
C GLY A 461 -22.02 -3.25 -20.28
N HIS A 462 -21.78 -1.98 -20.59
CA HIS A 462 -22.21 -0.84 -19.79
C HIS A 462 -23.74 -0.74 -19.68
N ASP A 463 -24.46 -1.29 -20.65
CA ASP A 463 -25.92 -1.39 -20.75
C ASP A 463 -26.50 -2.64 -20.05
N ASN A 464 -25.67 -3.41 -19.35
CA ASN A 464 -25.98 -4.72 -18.74
C ASN A 464 -26.25 -5.87 -19.73
N ALA A 465 -25.96 -5.70 -21.03
CA ALA A 465 -26.05 -6.81 -21.98
C ALA A 465 -24.75 -7.66 -21.97
N PRO A 466 -24.79 -8.96 -22.31
CA PRO A 466 -23.57 -9.71 -22.57
C PRO A 466 -22.75 -9.06 -23.67
N MET A 467 -21.44 -8.91 -23.47
CA MET A 467 -20.58 -8.34 -24.50
C MET A 467 -20.44 -9.30 -25.67
N PRO A 468 -20.56 -8.82 -26.92
CA PRO A 468 -20.24 -9.61 -28.08
C PRO A 468 -18.76 -10.02 -28.03
N ILE A 469 -18.45 -11.21 -28.53
CA ILE A 469 -17.06 -11.63 -28.71
C ILE A 469 -16.48 -10.78 -29.85
N TYR A 470 -15.77 -9.71 -29.51
CA TYR A 470 -15.11 -8.84 -30.48
C TYR A 470 -13.63 -9.16 -30.54
N LEU A 471 -13.14 -9.65 -31.69
CA LEU A 471 -11.70 -9.85 -31.91
C LEU A 471 -10.94 -8.52 -32.15
N GLY A 472 -11.50 -7.40 -31.69
CA GLY A 472 -10.89 -6.07 -31.69
C GLY A 472 -11.88 -4.91 -31.85
N GLN A 473 -11.56 -3.75 -31.29
CA GLN A 473 -12.09 -2.45 -31.71
C GLN A 473 -10.99 -1.69 -32.46
N ARG A 474 -11.28 -1.18 -33.67
CA ARG A 474 -10.32 -0.41 -34.47
C ARG A 474 -11.00 0.76 -35.18
N ASN A 475 -10.26 1.86 -35.32
CA ASN A 475 -10.68 3.03 -36.11
C ASN A 475 -10.58 2.80 -37.64
N SER A 476 -10.10 1.64 -38.09
CA SER A 476 -10.02 1.28 -39.51
C SER A 476 -10.00 -0.22 -39.74
N ASP A 477 -10.42 -0.64 -40.94
CA ASP A 477 -10.34 -2.01 -41.43
C ASP A 477 -8.87 -2.50 -41.40
N PRO A 478 -8.57 -3.66 -40.79
CA PRO A 478 -7.29 -4.33 -40.98
C PRO A 478 -6.94 -4.48 -42.46
N THR A 479 -5.67 -4.26 -42.81
CA THR A 479 -5.19 -4.38 -44.19
C THR A 479 -4.95 -5.82 -44.63
N SER A 480 -4.81 -6.76 -43.69
CA SER A 480 -4.65 -8.19 -43.95
C SER A 480 -5.28 -9.06 -42.83
N PRO A 481 -6.62 -9.01 -42.67
CA PRO A 481 -7.34 -9.85 -41.71
C PRO A 481 -7.36 -11.32 -42.16
N GLN A 482 -7.33 -12.25 -41.19
CA GLN A 482 -7.60 -13.66 -41.48
C GLN A 482 -9.10 -13.84 -41.77
N PRO A 483 -9.50 -14.76 -42.67
CA PRO A 483 -10.91 -15.09 -42.87
C PRO A 483 -11.59 -15.44 -41.53
N GLY A 484 -12.75 -14.83 -41.26
CA GLY A 484 -13.49 -14.99 -40.01
C GLY A 484 -13.15 -13.96 -38.93
N THR A 485 -12.19 -13.06 -39.14
CA THR A 485 -11.94 -11.94 -38.20
C THR A 485 -13.11 -10.98 -38.19
N CYS A 486 -13.74 -10.78 -37.02
CA CYS A 486 -14.81 -9.81 -36.82
C CYS A 486 -14.39 -8.73 -35.82
N TYR A 487 -14.70 -7.47 -36.10
CA TYR A 487 -14.34 -6.34 -35.25
C TYR A 487 -15.40 -5.24 -35.31
N HIS A 488 -15.50 -4.41 -34.26
CA HIS A 488 -16.40 -3.25 -34.28
C HIS A 488 -15.64 -2.03 -34.82
N ASN A 489 -16.12 -1.47 -35.92
CA ASN A 489 -15.56 -0.25 -36.48
C ASN A 489 -16.22 0.97 -35.82
N THR A 490 -15.47 1.66 -34.98
CA THR A 490 -15.92 2.81 -34.18
C THR A 490 -16.35 3.99 -35.05
N LEU A 491 -15.84 4.12 -36.29
CA LEU A 491 -16.26 5.17 -37.23
C LEU A 491 -17.61 4.87 -37.88
N SER A 492 -17.95 3.60 -38.07
CA SER A 492 -19.22 3.22 -38.71
C SER A 492 -20.29 2.75 -37.73
N SER A 493 -19.98 2.56 -36.44
CA SER A 493 -20.92 2.09 -35.41
C SER A 493 -21.53 0.70 -35.68
N HIS A 494 -20.89 -0.11 -36.53
CA HIS A 494 -21.36 -1.44 -36.90
C HIS A 494 -20.24 -2.47 -36.74
N GLY A 495 -20.64 -3.71 -36.44
CA GLY A 495 -19.73 -4.85 -36.56
C GLY A 495 -19.38 -5.10 -38.02
N ARG A 496 -18.16 -5.57 -38.27
CA ARG A 496 -17.73 -6.05 -39.58
C ARG A 496 -16.97 -7.36 -39.44
N CYS A 497 -17.25 -8.33 -40.32
CA CYS A 497 -16.49 -9.57 -40.45
C CYS A 497 -15.76 -9.64 -41.79
N TRP A 498 -14.51 -10.08 -41.78
CA TRP A 498 -13.75 -10.36 -42.99
C TRP A 498 -14.08 -11.77 -43.50
N THR A 499 -14.54 -11.85 -44.73
CA THR A 499 -14.91 -13.13 -45.36
C THR A 499 -13.74 -13.85 -46.03
N GLY A 500 -12.56 -13.23 -46.09
CA GLY A 500 -11.47 -13.65 -46.97
C GLY A 500 -11.39 -12.85 -48.28
N ALA A 501 -12.49 -12.18 -48.67
CA ALA A 501 -12.56 -11.37 -49.89
C ALA A 501 -12.99 -9.92 -49.65
N SER A 502 -13.87 -9.68 -48.67
CA SER A 502 -14.37 -8.35 -48.33
C SER A 502 -14.86 -8.27 -46.89
N TRP A 503 -15.00 -7.04 -46.39
CA TRP A 503 -15.65 -6.73 -45.12
C TRP A 503 -17.16 -6.74 -45.30
N VAL A 504 -17.84 -7.59 -44.54
CA VAL A 504 -19.30 -7.67 -44.48
C VAL A 504 -19.77 -7.07 -43.18
N GLN A 505 -20.73 -6.16 -43.26
CA GLN A 505 -21.37 -5.57 -42.09
C GLN A 505 -22.27 -6.60 -41.40
N ILE A 506 -22.11 -6.73 -40.10
CA ILE A 506 -22.97 -7.52 -39.21
C ILE A 506 -23.64 -6.54 -38.25
N TYR A 507 -24.97 -6.65 -38.17
CA TYR A 507 -25.80 -5.83 -37.29
C TYR A 507 -25.76 -6.34 -35.85
#